data_AF-A0A6G0VYN0-F1
#
_entry.id   AF-A0A6G0VYN0-F1
#
_cell.length_a   1.000
_cell.length_b   1.000
_cell.length_c   1.000
_cell.angle_alpha   90.00
_cell.angle_beta   90.00
_cell.angle_gamma   90.00
#
_symmetry.space_group_name_H-M   'P 1'
#
loop_
_entity.id
_entity.type
_entity.pdbx_description
1 polymer ?
#
loop_
_entity_poly.entity_id
_entity_poly.type
_entity_poly.pdbx_seq_one_letter_code
_entity_poly.pdbx_strand_id
1 'polypeptide(L)'
;ESFIKSIGGNCAANHIKRVMSKLFTDEYCIHISWTGRGWVKNMTKLKETELIKIVKKVIQQCSSTLFNDSQFEKEITERLRIANTRFKSTQNRTLNK
;
A
#
# COMPACT_ATOMS: atom_id res chain seq x y z
N GLU A 1 13.15 8.59 7.38
CA GLU A 1 13.53 7.24 6.91
C GLU A 1 13.66 6.21 8.05
N SER A 2 14.22 6.55 9.22
CA SER A 2 14.48 5.61 10.32
C SER A 2 13.26 4.81 10.82
N PHE A 3 12.07 5.43 10.87
CA PHE A 3 10.83 4.74 11.22
C PHE A 3 10.48 3.58 10.25
N ILE A 4 10.68 3.77 8.96
CA ILE A 4 10.40 2.72 7.95
C ILE A 4 11.41 1.56 8.11
N LYS A 5 12.68 1.90 8.38
CA LYS A 5 13.75 0.92 8.65
C LYS A 5 13.43 0.07 9.88
N SER A 6 12.96 0.69 10.97
CA SER A 6 12.67 -0.02 12.23
C SER A 6 11.48 -0.98 12.16
N ILE A 7 10.60 -0.87 11.17
CA ILE A 7 9.47 -1.80 11.00
C ILE A 7 9.96 -3.20 10.60
N GLY A 8 10.96 -3.27 9.73
CA GLY A 8 11.57 -4.51 9.24
C GLY A 8 10.61 -5.51 8.57
N GLY A 9 11.15 -6.70 8.26
CA GLY A 9 10.42 -7.81 7.67
C GLY A 9 11.38 -8.92 7.23
N ASN A 10 10.90 -10.16 7.16
CA ASN A 10 11.75 -11.30 6.78
C ASN A 10 12.14 -11.28 5.30
N CYS A 11 11.42 -10.51 4.48
CA CYS A 11 11.71 -10.26 3.08
C CYS A 11 11.10 -8.91 2.67
N ALA A 12 11.49 -8.38 1.52
CA ALA A 12 10.99 -7.08 1.01
C ALA A 12 9.45 -7.02 0.96
N ALA A 13 8.78 -8.07 0.46
CA ALA A 13 7.32 -8.11 0.39
C ALA A 13 6.67 -8.01 1.79
N ASN A 14 7.19 -8.73 2.78
CA ASN A 14 6.71 -8.65 4.16
C ASN A 14 6.98 -7.27 4.77
N HIS A 15 8.13 -6.68 4.48
CA HIS A 15 8.46 -5.32 4.92
C HIS A 15 7.47 -4.29 4.36
N ILE A 16 7.13 -4.37 3.06
CA ILE A 16 6.11 -3.53 2.42
C ILE A 16 4.76 -3.68 3.12
N LYS A 17 4.26 -4.91 3.30
CA LYS A 17 2.98 -5.17 3.94
C LYS A 17 2.90 -4.55 5.34
N ARG A 18 3.97 -4.68 6.12
CA ARG A 18 4.07 -4.12 7.47
C ARG A 18 4.12 -2.59 7.45
N VAL A 19 4.94 -2.00 6.57
CA VAL A 19 5.05 -0.54 6.40
C VAL A 19 3.71 0.06 5.98
N MET A 20 3.07 -0.52 4.96
CA MET A 20 1.78 -0.06 4.46
C MET A 20 0.69 -0.10 5.53
N SER A 21 0.67 -1.15 6.36
CA SER A 21 -0.30 -1.28 7.45
C SER A 21 -0.07 -0.29 8.59
N LYS A 22 1.14 0.29 8.71
CA LYS A 22 1.48 1.31 9.70
C LYS A 22 1.29 2.74 9.17
N LEU A 23 1.49 2.95 7.87
CA LEU A 23 1.37 4.27 7.24
C LEU A 23 -0.06 4.60 6.78
N PHE A 24 -0.84 3.59 6.39
CA PHE A 24 -2.15 3.79 5.78
C PHE A 24 -3.22 2.93 6.45
N THR A 25 -4.30 3.60 6.87
CA THR A 25 -5.51 2.94 7.39
C THR A 25 -6.31 2.32 6.24
N ASP A 26 -7.13 1.29 6.54
CA ASP A 26 -8.04 0.71 5.55
C ASP A 26 -9.00 1.78 4.98
N GLU A 27 -9.45 2.72 5.81
CA GLU A 27 -10.29 3.85 5.42
C GLU A 27 -9.57 4.79 4.43
N TYR A 28 -8.30 5.13 4.66
CA TYR A 28 -7.59 5.98 3.71
C TYR A 28 -7.25 5.23 2.41
N CYS A 29 -6.97 3.92 2.50
CA CYS A 29 -6.64 3.09 1.34
C CYS A 29 -7.75 3.05 0.27
N ILE A 30 -9.02 3.28 0.63
CA ILE A 30 -10.12 3.29 -0.35
C ILE A 30 -10.18 4.59 -1.19
N HIS A 31 -9.46 5.64 -0.79
CA HIS A 31 -9.41 6.95 -1.45
C HIS A 31 -8.15 7.17 -2.29
N ILE A 32 -7.21 6.22 -2.26
CA ILE A 32 -5.94 6.29 -3.00
C ILE A 32 -5.83 5.14 -3.98
N SER A 33 -5.12 5.37 -5.09
CA SER A 33 -4.79 4.30 -6.03
C SER A 33 -3.38 4.46 -6.57
N TRP A 34 -2.81 3.38 -7.08
CA TRP A 34 -1.45 3.43 -7.61
C TRP A 34 -1.30 4.46 -8.75
N THR A 35 -2.26 4.47 -9.68
CA THR A 35 -2.19 5.28 -10.91
C THR A 35 -3.11 6.50 -10.92
N GLY A 36 -3.87 6.74 -9.85
CA GLY A 36 -4.95 7.75 -9.82
C GLY A 36 -6.26 7.27 -10.48
N ARG A 37 -6.25 6.09 -11.11
CA ARG A 37 -7.45 5.43 -11.64
C ARG A 37 -8.10 4.57 -10.57
N GLY A 38 -9.42 4.56 -10.51
CA GLY A 38 -10.18 3.68 -9.64
C GLY A 38 -11.66 4.02 -9.65
N TRP A 39 -12.34 3.65 -8.57
CA TRP A 39 -13.81 3.68 -8.49
C TRP A 39 -14.38 5.02 -8.01
N VAL A 40 -13.57 5.84 -7.31
CA VAL A 40 -13.94 7.19 -6.89
C VAL A 40 -13.32 8.21 -7.86
N LYS A 41 -13.98 9.33 -8.11
CA LYS A 41 -13.38 10.45 -8.87
C LYS A 41 -12.21 11.05 -8.06
N ASN A 42 -11.17 11.51 -8.76
CA ASN A 42 -10.03 12.23 -8.18
C ASN A 42 -9.27 11.47 -7.06
N MET A 43 -9.07 10.15 -7.22
CA MET A 43 -8.26 9.39 -6.28
C MET A 43 -6.81 9.91 -6.25
N THR A 44 -6.22 9.95 -5.06
CA THR A 44 -4.81 10.34 -4.91
C THR A 44 -3.92 9.31 -5.61
N LYS A 45 -3.05 9.81 -6.49
CA LYS A 45 -2.11 8.98 -7.26
C LYS A 45 -0.87 8.67 -6.44
N LEU A 46 -0.92 7.53 -5.76
CA LEU A 46 0.09 7.14 -4.77
C LEU A 46 1.50 7.10 -5.36
N LYS A 47 1.66 6.60 -6.60
CA LYS A 47 2.98 6.45 -7.24
C LYS A 47 3.75 7.76 -7.42
N GLU A 48 3.07 8.90 -7.37
CA GLU A 48 3.69 10.23 -7.53
C GLU A 48 4.09 10.86 -6.19
N THR A 49 3.62 10.30 -5.07
CA THR A 49 3.91 10.83 -3.74
C THR A 49 5.37 10.61 -3.34
N GLU A 50 5.97 11.59 -2.66
CA GLU A 50 7.33 11.43 -2.11
C GLU A 50 7.39 10.34 -1.04
N LEU A 51 6.31 10.16 -0.26
CA LEU A 51 6.22 9.12 0.76
C LEU A 51 6.48 7.73 0.17
N ILE A 52 5.81 7.38 -0.93
CA ILE A 52 5.96 6.03 -1.50
C ILE A 52 7.34 5.83 -2.14
N LYS A 53 7.93 6.88 -2.71
CA LYS A 53 9.30 6.86 -3.24
C LYS A 53 10.32 6.60 -2.12
N ILE A 54 10.15 7.26 -0.98
CA ILE A 54 10.97 7.04 0.22
C ILE A 54 10.79 5.61 0.74
N VAL A 55 9.56 5.11 0.83
CA VAL A 55 9.29 3.71 1.23
C VAL A 55 10.01 2.73 0.31
N LYS A 56 9.91 2.90 -1.01
CA LYS A 56 10.60 2.04 -1.99
C LYS A 56 12.11 2.05 -1.77
N LYS A 57 12.70 3.25 -1.69
CA LYS A 57 14.14 3.45 -1.47
C LYS A 57 14.62 2.76 -0.19
N VAL A 58 13.91 2.94 0.92
CA VAL A 58 14.28 2.34 2.20
C VAL A 58 14.21 0.82 2.15
N ILE A 59 13.17 0.26 1.54
CA ILE A 59 13.01 -1.20 1.45
C ILE A 59 14.09 -1.81 0.56
N GLN A 60 14.47 -1.13 -0.54
CA GLN A 60 15.61 -1.54 -1.36
C GLN A 60 16.92 -1.52 -0.59
N GLN A 61 17.14 -0.52 0.28
CA GLN A 61 18.34 -0.46 1.14
C GLN A 61 18.38 -1.56 2.22
N CYS A 62 17.23 -2.02 2.68
CA CYS A 62 17.13 -3.04 3.73
C CYS A 62 17.04 -4.49 3.18
N SER A 63 16.77 -4.65 1.89
CA SER A 63 16.64 -5.97 1.26
C SER A 63 18.01 -6.54 0.90
N SER A 64 18.28 -7.79 1.29
CA SER A 64 19.47 -8.53 0.87
C SER A 64 19.37 -9.05 -0.56
N THR A 65 18.16 -9.13 -1.11
CA THR A 65 17.89 -9.60 -2.48
C THR A 65 17.42 -8.47 -3.38
N LEU A 66 17.71 -8.63 -4.69
CA LEU A 66 17.26 -7.72 -5.74
C LEU A 66 15.74 -7.66 -5.74
N PHE A 67 15.23 -6.51 -5.32
CA PHE A 67 13.80 -6.24 -5.26
C PHE A 67 13.45 -5.16 -6.28
N ASN A 68 12.61 -5.53 -7.25
CA ASN A 68 12.33 -4.70 -8.42
C ASN A 68 11.02 -3.92 -8.29
N ASP A 69 10.86 -2.93 -9.17
CA ASP A 69 9.71 -2.01 -9.17
C ASP A 69 8.38 -2.74 -9.40
N SER A 70 8.35 -3.83 -10.18
CA SER A 70 7.14 -4.60 -10.43
C SER A 70 6.67 -5.34 -9.17
N GLN A 71 7.60 -5.92 -8.40
CA GLN A 71 7.29 -6.54 -7.12
C GLN A 71 6.79 -5.51 -6.11
N PHE A 72 7.38 -4.31 -6.09
CA PHE A 72 6.90 -3.21 -5.25
C PHE A 72 5.46 -2.83 -5.58
N GLU A 73 5.20 -2.53 -6.86
CA GLU A 73 3.88 -2.16 -7.33
C GLU A 73 2.85 -3.24 -7.02
N LYS A 74 3.19 -4.53 -7.19
CA LYS A 74 2.31 -5.65 -6.89
C LYS A 74 1.86 -5.64 -5.42
N GLU A 75 2.79 -5.48 -4.47
CA GLU A 75 2.47 -5.50 -3.04
C GLU A 75 1.64 -4.27 -2.62
N ILE A 76 1.94 -3.10 -3.19
CA ILE A 76 1.16 -1.88 -2.96
C ILE A 76 -0.26 -2.03 -3.52
N THR A 77 -0.39 -2.43 -4.78
CA THR A 77 -1.70 -2.55 -5.44
C THR A 77 -2.58 -3.61 -4.78
N GLU A 78 -2.00 -4.73 -4.33
CA GLU A 78 -2.71 -5.77 -3.61
C GLU A 78 -3.25 -5.27 -2.26
N ARG A 79 -2.44 -4.51 -1.51
CA ARG A 79 -2.89 -3.89 -0.24
C ARG A 79 -4.10 -2.97 -0.44
N LEU A 80 -4.07 -2.14 -1.48
CA LEU A 80 -5.17 -1.21 -1.82
C LEU A 80 -6.42 -1.98 -2.26
N ARG A 81 -6.24 -3.04 -3.06
CA ARG A 81 -7.33 -3.92 -3.50
C ARG A 81 -8.04 -4.56 -2.31
N ILE A 82 -7.28 -5.13 -1.36
CA ILE A 82 -7.82 -5.77 -0.15
C ILE A 82 -8.66 -4.77 0.67
N ALA A 83 -8.17 -3.54 0.88
CA ALA A 83 -8.91 -2.50 1.59
C ALA A 83 -10.26 -2.20 0.91
N ASN A 84 -10.23 -2.00 -0.42
CA ASN A 84 -11.45 -1.78 -1.21
C ASN A 84 -12.43 -2.96 -1.15
N THR A 85 -11.94 -4.20 -1.24
CA THR A 85 -12.80 -5.39 -1.13
C THR A 85 -13.47 -5.45 0.24
N ARG A 86 -12.73 -5.20 1.33
CA ARG A 86 -13.29 -5.18 2.69
C ARG A 86 -14.35 -4.10 2.88
N PHE A 87 -14.09 -2.90 2.35
CA PHE A 87 -15.04 -1.80 2.40
C PHE A 87 -16.36 -2.17 1.70
N LYS A 88 -16.29 -2.65 0.44
CA LYS A 88 -17.48 -3.07 -0.32
C LYS A 88 -18.25 -4.19 0.39
N SER A 89 -17.54 -5.14 0.98
CA SER A 89 -18.14 -6.24 1.75
C SER A 89 -18.95 -5.71 2.94
N THR A 90 -18.45 -4.67 3.60
CA THR A 90 -19.08 -4.04 4.77
C THR A 90 -20.32 -3.23 4.38
N GLN A 91 -20.24 -2.47 3.28
CA GLN A 91 -21.38 -1.72 2.74
C GLN A 91 -22.54 -2.63 2.36
N ASN A 92 -22.26 -3.72 1.61
CA ASN A 92 -23.29 -4.67 1.19
C ASN A 92 -24.00 -5.35 2.37
N ARG A 93 -23.29 -5.63 3.47
CA ARG A 93 -23.89 -6.18 4.69
C ARG A 93 -24.79 -5.19 5.42
N THR A 94 -24.53 -3.89 5.28
CA THR A 94 -25.33 -2.84 5.92
C THR A 94 -26.61 -2.58 5.13
N LEU A 95 -26.55 -2.65 3.80
CA LEU A 95 -27.71 -2.47 2.90
C LEU A 95 -28.71 -3.64 2.93
N ASN A 96 -28.26 -4.85 3.30
CA ASN A 96 -29.09 -6.05 3.39
C ASN A 96 -29.65 -6.31 4.81
N LYS A 97 -29.53 -5.34 5.72
CA LYS A 97 -30.13 -5.35 7.06
C LYS A 97 -31.29 -4.39 7.12
#